data_AF-A0A7W3IG22-F1
#
_entry.id   AF-A0A7W3IG22-F1
#
_cell.length_a   1.000
_cell.length_b   1.000
_cell.length_c   1.000
_cell.angle_alpha   90.00
_cell.angle_beta   90.00
_cell.angle_gamma   90.00
#
_symmetry.space_group_name_H-M   'P 1'
#
loop_
_entity.id
_entity.type
_entity.pdbx_description
1 polymer ?
#
loop_
_entity_poly.entity_id
_entity_poly.type
_entity_poly.pdbx_seq_one_letter_code
_entity_poly.pdbx_strand_id
1 'polypeptide(L)'
;MDCSWLGWCSLTASEQAAWVQAIGSVAAIAAAIGIAAYERQVAKGEAAERRRLEENGRYTHANRAMTRFKKVIARQLEAAKTQQTGNSIHPMPIDRVPDEMRDLERECSLIRLGGGDCLTAISFFEESLDLLTDSLLMPENAAGFIELLEYADSRIDVALKHFFDYLNVAYH
;
A
#
# COMPACT_ATOMS: atom_id res chain seq x y z
N MET A 1 -47.31 9.13 -48.50
CA MET A 1 -46.46 9.75 -47.47
C MET A 1 -47.34 9.93 -46.27
N ASP A 2 -47.28 8.93 -45.41
CA ASP A 2 -48.26 8.71 -44.36
C ASP A 2 -48.04 9.70 -43.23
N CYS A 3 -48.97 10.64 -43.14
CA CYS A 3 -49.76 11.07 -41.99
C CYS A 3 -49.49 10.57 -40.55
N SER A 4 -48.43 9.83 -40.23
CA SER A 4 -48.00 9.57 -38.85
C SER A 4 -47.36 10.80 -38.19
N TRP A 5 -47.07 11.85 -38.99
CA TRP A 5 -46.75 13.21 -38.55
C TRP A 5 -47.99 14.13 -38.50
N LEU A 6 -49.22 13.63 -38.65
CA LEU A 6 -50.44 14.48 -38.62
C LEU A 6 -50.88 14.92 -37.21
N GLY A 7 -50.37 14.32 -36.13
CA GLY A 7 -50.68 14.79 -34.77
C GLY A 7 -50.06 16.16 -34.46
N TRP A 8 -49.01 16.55 -35.18
CA TRP A 8 -48.35 17.85 -35.04
C TRP A 8 -49.10 18.97 -35.79
N CYS A 9 -49.55 18.66 -37.00
CA CYS A 9 -50.27 19.60 -37.86
C CYS A 9 -51.74 19.79 -37.52
N SER A 10 -52.33 18.95 -36.65
CA SER A 10 -53.72 19.11 -36.17
C SER A 10 -53.86 19.94 -34.89
N LEU A 11 -52.75 20.41 -34.31
CA LEU A 11 -52.72 21.20 -33.07
C LEU A 11 -52.76 22.70 -33.37
N THR A 12 -53.51 23.46 -32.56
CA THR A 12 -53.50 24.93 -32.62
C THR A 12 -52.14 25.50 -32.22
N ALA A 13 -51.82 26.74 -32.64
CA ALA A 13 -50.51 27.35 -32.37
C ALA A 13 -50.12 27.37 -30.87
N SER A 14 -51.11 27.50 -29.97
CA SER A 14 -50.91 27.39 -28.52
C SER A 14 -50.57 25.98 -28.04
N GLU A 15 -51.12 24.95 -28.67
CA GLU A 15 -50.86 23.55 -28.31
C GLU A 15 -49.51 23.07 -28.86
N GLN A 16 -49.09 23.58 -30.03
CA GLN A 16 -47.74 23.38 -30.56
C GLN A 16 -46.68 24.04 -29.64
N ALA A 17 -46.94 25.26 -29.16
CA ALA A 17 -46.04 25.94 -28.22
C ALA A 17 -45.94 25.20 -26.88
N ALA A 18 -47.06 24.72 -26.33
CA ALA A 18 -47.07 23.94 -25.10
C ALA A 18 -46.30 22.61 -25.23
N TRP A 19 -46.39 21.94 -26.37
CA TRP A 19 -45.63 20.72 -26.62
C TRP A 19 -44.13 20.97 -26.76
N VAL A 20 -43.72 22.03 -27.47
CA VAL A 20 -42.29 22.39 -27.61
C VAL A 20 -41.70 22.73 -26.23
N GLN A 21 -42.47 23.43 -25.39
CA GLN A 21 -42.07 23.72 -24.01
C GLN A 21 -41.95 22.44 -23.17
N ALA A 22 -42.89 21.51 -23.30
CA ALA A 22 -42.85 20.23 -22.59
C ALA A 22 -41.62 19.41 -22.99
N ILE A 23 -41.33 19.26 -24.28
CA ILE A 23 -40.13 18.55 -24.75
C ILE A 23 -38.84 19.28 -24.36
N GLY A 24 -38.81 20.61 -24.46
CA GLY A 24 -37.66 21.41 -24.03
C GLY A 24 -37.35 21.21 -22.54
N SER A 25 -38.38 21.15 -21.70
CA SER A 25 -38.21 20.90 -20.26
C SER A 25 -37.67 19.49 -19.97
N VAL A 26 -38.17 18.46 -20.66
CA VAL A 26 -37.69 17.08 -20.52
C VAL A 26 -36.25 16.94 -21.01
N ALA A 27 -35.91 17.55 -22.15
CA ALA A 27 -34.57 17.55 -22.70
C ALA A 27 -33.58 18.26 -21.76
N ALA A 28 -33.97 19.38 -21.14
CA ALA A 28 -33.15 20.08 -20.17
C ALA A 28 -32.89 19.24 -18.92
N ILE A 29 -33.92 18.56 -18.39
CA ILE A 29 -33.78 17.65 -17.25
C ILE A 29 -32.86 16.47 -17.59
N ALA A 30 -33.03 15.87 -18.78
CA ALA A 30 -32.19 14.76 -19.24
C ALA A 30 -30.72 15.19 -19.43
N ALA A 31 -30.47 16.37 -19.99
CA ALA A 31 -29.14 16.94 -20.12
C ALA A 31 -28.49 17.18 -18.75
N ALA A 32 -29.23 17.75 -17.80
CA ALA A 32 -28.73 17.98 -16.43
C ALA A 32 -28.38 16.65 -15.72
N ILE A 33 -29.21 15.62 -15.85
CA ILE A 33 -28.92 14.28 -15.31
C ILE A 33 -27.70 13.68 -15.99
N GLY A 34 -27.58 13.82 -17.32
CA GLY A 34 -26.44 13.32 -18.09
C GLY A 34 -25.12 13.95 -17.66
N ILE A 35 -25.08 15.27 -17.49
CA ILE A 35 -23.89 16.00 -17.00
C ILE A 35 -23.55 15.55 -15.58
N ALA A 36 -24.52 15.50 -14.66
CA ALA A 36 -24.28 15.07 -13.28
C ALA A 36 -23.82 13.61 -13.17
N ALA A 37 -24.32 12.72 -14.04
CA ALA A 37 -23.87 11.33 -14.10
C ALA A 37 -22.43 11.22 -14.64
N TYR A 38 -22.10 12.02 -15.65
CA TYR A 38 -20.75 12.09 -16.22
C TYR A 38 -19.73 12.62 -15.21
N GLU A 39 -20.02 13.73 -14.54
CA GLU A 39 -19.15 14.29 -13.48
C GLU A 39 -18.92 13.28 -12.35
N ARG A 40 -19.96 12.54 -11.94
CA ARG A 40 -19.80 11.46 -10.95
C ARG A 40 -18.94 10.31 -11.45
N GLN A 41 -19.00 9.98 -12.73
CA GLN A 41 -18.13 8.94 -13.31
C GLN A 41 -16.68 9.40 -13.38
N VAL A 42 -16.42 10.63 -13.82
CA VAL A 42 -15.09 11.23 -13.85
C VAL A 42 -14.51 11.33 -12.44
N ALA A 43 -15.27 11.84 -11.48
CA ALA A 43 -14.85 11.93 -10.08
C ALA A 43 -14.55 10.55 -9.46
N LYS A 44 -15.32 9.52 -9.81
CA LYS A 44 -15.04 8.13 -9.40
C LYS A 44 -13.74 7.60 -10.03
N GLY A 45 -13.50 7.93 -11.30
CA GLY A 45 -12.27 7.59 -12.01
C GLY A 45 -11.03 8.22 -11.37
N GLU A 46 -11.07 9.54 -11.15
CA GLU A 46 -9.98 10.27 -10.50
C GLU A 46 -9.74 9.77 -9.06
N ALA A 47 -10.80 9.49 -8.30
CA ALA A 47 -10.66 8.95 -6.96
C ALA A 47 -10.03 7.54 -6.95
N ALA A 48 -10.35 6.71 -7.95
CA ALA A 48 -9.75 5.38 -8.09
C ALA A 48 -8.27 5.48 -8.46
N GLU A 49 -7.91 6.41 -9.35
CA GLU A 49 -6.52 6.65 -9.75
C GLU A 49 -5.68 7.18 -8.58
N ARG A 50 -6.19 8.16 -7.82
CA ARG A 50 -5.50 8.65 -6.62
C ARG A 50 -5.27 7.54 -5.60
N ARG A 51 -6.28 6.70 -5.34
CA ARG A 51 -6.12 5.55 -4.44
C ARG A 51 -5.04 4.58 -4.92
N ARG A 52 -4.96 4.31 -6.23
CA ARG A 52 -3.90 3.46 -6.81
C ARG A 52 -2.52 4.08 -6.64
N LEU A 53 -2.37 5.38 -6.90
CA LEU A 53 -1.09 6.09 -6.73
C LEU A 53 -0.65 6.10 -5.26
N GLU A 54 -1.58 6.35 -4.33
CA GLU A 54 -1.32 6.27 -2.90
C GLU A 54 -0.90 4.86 -2.47
N GLU A 55 -1.59 3.83 -2.96
CA GLU A 55 -1.25 2.43 -2.65
C GLU A 55 0.13 2.06 -3.21
N ASN A 56 0.41 2.39 -4.48
CA ASN A 56 1.74 2.19 -5.09
C ASN A 56 2.84 2.93 -4.33
N GLY A 57 2.57 4.15 -3.87
CA GLY A 57 3.47 4.93 -3.03
C GLY A 57 3.83 4.19 -1.74
N ARG A 58 2.83 3.62 -1.06
CA ARG A 58 3.05 2.82 0.17
C ARG A 58 3.88 1.58 -0.09
N TYR A 59 3.58 0.79 -1.11
CA TYR A 59 4.36 -0.41 -1.43
C TYR A 59 5.80 -0.06 -1.83
N THR A 60 6.02 1.05 -2.54
CA THR A 60 7.37 1.51 -2.90
C THR A 60 8.16 1.94 -1.65
N HIS A 61 7.52 2.71 -0.77
CA HIS A 61 8.11 3.11 0.51
C HIS A 61 8.45 1.89 1.37
N ALA A 62 7.51 0.97 1.54
CA ALA A 62 7.68 -0.26 2.30
C ALA A 62 8.81 -1.14 1.75
N ASN A 63 8.88 -1.33 0.44
CA ASN A 63 9.94 -2.10 -0.21
C ASN A 63 11.33 -1.50 0.07
N ARG A 64 11.45 -0.16 0.01
CA ARG A 64 12.71 0.53 0.28
C ARG A 64 13.12 0.40 1.75
N ALA A 65 12.20 0.69 2.67
CA ALA A 65 12.44 0.60 4.10
C ALA A 65 12.85 -0.82 4.50
N MET A 66 12.13 -1.81 3.98
CA MET A 66 12.37 -3.22 4.28
C MET A 66 13.70 -3.72 3.71
N THR A 67 14.08 -3.26 2.50
CA THR A 67 15.41 -3.57 1.92
C THR A 67 16.55 -3.01 2.78
N ARG A 68 16.38 -1.82 3.36
CA ARG A 68 17.39 -1.27 4.29
C ARG A 68 17.42 -2.05 5.60
N PHE A 69 16.26 -2.42 6.12
CA PHE A 69 16.17 -3.20 7.35
C PHE A 69 16.85 -4.56 7.20
N LYS A 70 16.67 -5.22 6.05
CA LYS A 70 17.42 -6.44 5.70
C LYS A 70 18.93 -6.27 5.85
N LYS A 71 19.48 -5.14 5.41
CA LYS A 71 20.93 -4.84 5.54
C LYS A 71 21.38 -4.61 6.99
N VAL A 72 20.49 -4.14 7.85
CA VAL A 72 20.78 -4.00 9.29
C VAL A 72 20.85 -5.39 9.93
N ILE A 73 19.84 -6.23 9.69
CA ILE A 73 19.81 -7.60 10.22
C ILE A 73 20.99 -8.42 9.70
N ALA A 74 21.30 -8.36 8.41
CA ALA A 74 22.44 -9.08 7.85
C ALA A 74 23.77 -8.72 8.54
N ARG A 75 24.00 -7.43 8.82
CA ARG A 75 25.21 -6.98 9.53
C ARG A 75 25.27 -7.50 10.97
N GLN A 76 24.15 -7.48 11.69
CA GLN A 76 24.09 -8.02 13.04
C GLN A 76 24.26 -9.55 13.04
N LEU A 77 23.68 -10.24 12.07
CA LEU A 77 23.80 -11.68 11.93
C LEU A 77 25.25 -12.10 11.65
N GLU A 78 25.94 -11.41 10.75
CA GLU A 78 27.37 -11.67 10.49
C GLU A 78 28.24 -11.39 11.73
N ALA A 79 27.96 -10.29 12.46
CA ALA A 79 28.68 -9.98 13.69
C ALA A 79 28.46 -11.06 14.77
N ALA A 80 27.22 -11.49 14.97
CA ALA A 80 26.87 -12.53 15.94
C ALA A 80 27.51 -13.89 15.60
N LYS A 81 27.46 -14.31 14.32
CA LYS A 81 28.10 -15.55 13.85
C LYS A 81 29.62 -15.52 14.01
N THR A 82 30.23 -14.36 13.75
CA THR A 82 31.67 -14.17 13.95
C THR A 82 32.06 -14.28 15.42
N GLN A 83 31.28 -13.69 16.34
CA GLN A 83 31.51 -13.80 17.79
C GLN A 83 31.20 -15.18 18.36
N GLN A 84 30.27 -15.93 17.77
CA GLN A 84 30.02 -17.32 18.15
C GLN A 84 31.22 -18.22 17.81
N THR A 85 31.92 -17.91 16.71
CA THR A 85 33.06 -18.71 16.21
C THR A 85 34.40 -18.27 16.81
N GLY A 86 34.64 -16.96 16.87
CA GLY A 86 35.79 -16.34 17.50
C GLY A 86 35.41 -16.00 18.93
N ASN A 87 36.03 -16.66 19.91
CA ASN A 87 35.73 -16.63 21.35
C ASN A 87 35.94 -15.26 22.03
N SER A 88 35.57 -14.17 21.37
CA SER A 88 35.83 -12.77 21.68
C SER A 88 34.52 -11.98 21.63
N ILE A 89 34.15 -11.39 22.76
CA ILE A 89 32.95 -10.57 22.91
C ILE A 89 33.25 -9.18 22.32
N HIS A 90 32.45 -8.76 21.34
CA HIS A 90 32.49 -7.40 20.79
C HIS A 90 31.13 -6.72 20.93
N PRO A 91 31.08 -5.38 21.06
CA PRO A 91 29.82 -4.65 20.99
C PRO A 91 29.08 -4.98 19.70
N MET A 92 27.79 -5.29 19.83
CA MET A 92 26.95 -5.54 18.67
C MET A 92 26.75 -4.24 17.89
N PRO A 93 26.72 -4.29 16.54
CA PRO A 93 26.35 -3.15 15.73
C PRO A 93 24.83 -2.90 15.90
N ILE A 94 24.47 -2.18 16.97
CA ILE A 94 23.12 -1.64 17.14
C ILE A 94 23.00 -0.43 16.22
N ASP A 95 22.99 -0.68 14.92
CA ASP A 95 22.53 0.31 13.97
C ASP A 95 21.11 0.71 14.37
N ARG A 96 20.83 2.02 14.38
CA ARG A 96 19.48 2.49 14.62
C ARG A 96 18.56 1.84 13.59
N VAL A 97 17.46 1.26 14.06
CA VAL A 97 16.32 0.92 13.20
C VAL A 97 16.05 2.14 12.34
N PRO A 98 16.07 2.01 11.00
CA PRO A 98 15.85 3.15 10.11
C PRO A 98 14.57 3.89 10.52
N ASP A 99 14.59 5.23 10.56
CA ASP A 99 13.37 5.99 10.89
C ASP A 99 12.20 5.61 9.95
N GLU A 100 12.53 5.28 8.69
CA GLU A 100 11.63 4.73 7.66
C GLU A 100 10.87 3.46 8.15
N MET A 101 11.43 2.66 9.05
CA MET A 101 10.80 1.47 9.62
C MET A 101 9.75 1.80 10.68
N ARG A 102 9.91 2.90 11.44
CA ARG A 102 8.90 3.36 12.40
C ARG A 102 7.66 3.89 11.70
N ASP A 103 7.87 4.57 10.58
CA ASP A 103 6.77 5.01 9.73
C ASP A 103 6.10 3.79 9.07
N LEU A 104 6.90 2.82 8.60
CA LEU A 104 6.39 1.57 8.05
C LEU A 104 5.57 0.77 9.07
N GLU A 105 6.00 0.65 10.32
CA GLU A 105 5.28 -0.08 11.38
C GLU A 105 3.84 0.43 11.54
N ARG A 106 3.65 1.76 11.50
CA ARG A 106 2.33 2.41 11.56
C ARG A 106 1.50 2.11 10.32
N GLU A 107 2.15 2.07 9.16
CA GLU A 107 1.52 1.85 7.86
C GLU A 107 1.32 0.37 7.51
N CYS A 108 1.96 -0.57 8.20
CA CYS A 108 1.87 -2.01 7.94
C CYS A 108 0.43 -2.52 7.95
N SER A 109 -0.41 -1.97 8.82
CA SER A 109 -1.85 -2.29 8.88
C SER A 109 -2.62 -1.91 7.61
N LEU A 110 -2.11 -0.95 6.84
CA LEU A 110 -2.68 -0.48 5.59
C LEU A 110 -2.16 -1.26 4.38
N ILE A 111 -1.11 -2.06 4.55
CA ILE A 111 -0.50 -2.87 3.50
C ILE A 111 -1.12 -4.26 3.53
N ARG A 112 -2.00 -4.53 2.55
CA ARG A 112 -2.80 -5.76 2.50
C ARG A 112 -1.95 -7.03 2.41
N LEU A 113 -0.85 -6.99 1.65
CA LEU A 113 0.03 -8.15 1.42
C LEU A 113 1.44 -7.81 1.89
N GLY A 114 2.03 -8.62 2.77
CA GLY A 114 3.37 -8.37 3.32
C GLY A 114 3.41 -7.52 4.59
N GLY A 115 2.34 -6.78 4.92
CA GLY A 115 2.28 -5.93 6.12
C GLY A 115 2.38 -6.73 7.43
N GLY A 116 1.74 -7.89 7.50
CA GLY A 116 1.86 -8.80 8.65
C GLY A 116 3.27 -9.40 8.78
N ASP A 117 3.91 -9.73 7.66
CA ASP A 117 5.28 -10.24 7.63
C ASP A 117 6.28 -9.16 8.11
N CYS A 118 6.04 -7.89 7.77
CA CYS A 118 6.81 -6.75 8.27
C CYS A 118 6.72 -6.61 9.79
N LEU A 119 5.51 -6.62 10.34
CA LEU A 119 5.31 -6.54 11.79
C LEU A 119 5.96 -7.73 12.51
N THR A 120 5.85 -8.93 11.93
CA THR A 120 6.49 -10.13 12.48
C THR A 120 8.02 -9.98 12.50
N ALA A 121 8.61 -9.47 11.42
CA ALA A 121 10.05 -9.24 11.33
C ALA A 121 10.54 -8.20 12.35
N ILE A 122 9.78 -7.12 12.55
CA ILE A 122 10.09 -6.08 13.54
C ILE A 122 10.04 -6.69 14.95
N SER A 123 8.98 -7.44 15.29
CA SER A 123 8.84 -8.08 16.60
C SER A 123 10.03 -8.99 16.91
N PHE A 124 10.39 -9.91 16.01
CA PHE A 124 11.51 -10.83 16.25
C PHE A 124 12.86 -10.10 16.35
N PHE A 125 13.03 -9.01 15.60
CA PHE A 125 14.21 -8.18 15.73
C PHE A 125 14.26 -7.50 17.10
N GLU A 126 13.17 -6.91 17.58
CA GLU A 126 13.10 -6.29 18.91
C GLU A 126 13.34 -7.33 20.02
N GLU A 127 12.72 -8.50 19.92
CA GLU A 127 12.96 -9.63 20.83
C GLU A 127 14.43 -10.08 20.83
N SER A 128 15.12 -10.00 19.68
CA SER A 128 16.55 -10.29 19.63
C SER A 128 17.37 -9.24 20.40
N LEU A 129 16.96 -7.97 20.36
CA LEU A 129 17.66 -6.91 21.09
C LEU A 129 17.52 -7.07 22.61
N ASP A 130 16.43 -7.64 23.10
CA ASP A 130 16.22 -7.94 24.52
C ASP A 130 17.23 -8.98 25.07
N LEU A 131 17.86 -9.77 24.18
CA LEU A 131 18.91 -10.72 24.55
C LEU A 131 20.29 -10.06 24.74
N LEU A 132 20.44 -8.78 24.37
CA LEU A 132 21.67 -8.02 24.55
C LEU A 132 21.74 -7.40 25.96
N THR A 133 22.89 -7.52 26.60
CA THR A 133 23.17 -6.85 27.89
C THR A 133 24.14 -5.71 27.63
N ASP A 134 23.75 -4.46 27.88
CA ASP A 134 24.59 -3.27 27.62
C ASP A 134 25.18 -3.23 26.20
N SER A 135 24.40 -3.64 25.19
CA SER A 135 24.83 -3.78 23.78
C SER A 135 25.84 -4.89 23.50
N LEU A 136 26.09 -5.77 24.46
CA LEU A 136 26.96 -6.93 24.32
C LEU A 136 26.12 -8.19 24.15
N LEU A 137 26.55 -9.04 23.21
CA LEU A 137 25.97 -10.36 23.02
C LEU A 137 26.72 -11.36 23.89
N MET A 138 26.06 -11.88 24.93
CA MET A 138 26.66 -12.90 25.78
C MET A 138 26.65 -14.28 25.08
N PRO A 139 27.69 -15.11 25.24
CA PRO A 139 27.79 -16.41 24.57
C PRO A 139 26.58 -17.32 24.79
N GLU A 140 26.00 -17.30 25.98
CA GLU A 140 24.79 -18.07 26.34
C GLU A 140 23.55 -17.67 25.54
N ASN A 141 23.46 -16.40 25.12
CA ASN A 141 22.34 -15.86 24.37
C ASN A 141 22.60 -15.86 22.86
N ALA A 142 23.83 -16.11 22.41
CA ALA A 142 24.24 -16.00 21.01
C ALA A 142 23.42 -16.89 20.07
N ALA A 143 23.10 -18.12 20.49
CA ALA A 143 22.31 -19.04 19.68
C ALA A 143 20.87 -18.52 19.48
N GLY A 144 20.19 -18.08 20.55
CA GLY A 144 18.83 -17.53 20.47
C GLY A 144 18.79 -16.20 19.72
N PHE A 145 19.81 -15.36 19.88
CA PHE A 145 19.95 -14.12 19.13
C PHE A 145 20.04 -14.36 17.62
N ILE A 146 20.89 -15.31 17.21
CA ILE A 146 21.04 -15.70 15.80
C ILE A 146 19.72 -16.25 15.26
N GLU A 147 19.07 -17.15 15.99
CA GLU A 147 17.80 -17.75 15.58
C GLU A 147 16.70 -16.69 15.35
N LEU A 148 16.53 -15.75 16.29
CA LEU A 148 15.57 -14.66 16.16
C LEU A 148 15.86 -13.76 14.96
N LEU A 149 17.12 -13.43 14.70
CA LEU A 149 17.52 -12.66 13.53
C LEU A 149 17.31 -13.42 12.22
N GLU A 150 17.53 -14.73 12.19
CA GLU A 150 17.26 -15.56 11.00
C GLU A 150 15.75 -15.66 10.73
N TYR A 151 14.92 -15.77 11.77
CA TYR A 151 13.48 -15.68 11.62
C TYR A 151 13.05 -14.31 11.10
N ALA A 152 13.60 -13.22 11.66
CA ALA A 152 13.33 -11.88 11.16
C ALA A 152 13.70 -11.76 9.66
N ASP A 153 14.90 -12.17 9.26
CA ASP A 153 15.36 -12.14 7.86
C ASP A 153 14.45 -12.96 6.92
N SER A 154 14.00 -14.14 7.35
CA SER A 154 13.07 -14.96 6.58
C SER A 154 11.73 -14.25 6.34
N ARG A 155 11.19 -13.56 7.36
CA ARG A 155 9.92 -12.81 7.23
C ARG A 155 10.09 -11.58 6.34
N ILE A 156 11.26 -10.94 6.37
CA ILE A 156 11.61 -9.85 5.46
C ILE A 156 11.59 -10.32 4.02
N ASP A 157 12.13 -11.49 3.71
CA ASP A 157 12.13 -12.03 2.36
C ASP A 157 10.72 -12.33 1.84
N VAL A 158 9.84 -12.84 2.70
CA VAL A 158 8.43 -13.02 2.36
C VAL A 158 7.76 -11.67 2.09
N ALA A 159 7.98 -10.66 2.93
CA ALA A 159 7.43 -9.32 2.75
C ALA A 159 7.90 -8.67 1.43
N LEU A 160 9.22 -8.70 1.17
CA LEU A 160 9.82 -8.14 -0.04
C LEU A 160 9.28 -8.81 -1.31
N LYS A 161 9.07 -10.13 -1.27
CA LYS A 161 8.45 -10.85 -2.38
C LYS A 161 7.03 -10.35 -2.65
N HIS A 162 6.21 -10.20 -1.62
CA HIS A 162 4.85 -9.67 -1.77
C HIS A 162 4.83 -8.24 -2.32
N PHE A 163 5.77 -7.40 -1.88
CA PHE A 163 5.88 -6.03 -2.38
C PHE A 163 6.32 -5.99 -3.84
N PHE A 164 7.31 -6.82 -4.20
CA PHE A 164 7.75 -6.95 -5.57
C PHE A 164 6.62 -7.44 -6.48
N ASP A 165 5.90 -8.49 -6.08
CA ASP A 165 4.79 -9.05 -6.85
C ASP A 165 3.68 -8.01 -7.05
N TYR A 166 3.33 -7.24 -6.01
CA TYR A 166 2.35 -6.16 -6.12
C TYR A 166 2.81 -5.06 -7.08
N LEU A 167 4.04 -4.56 -6.90
CA LEU A 167 4.59 -3.49 -7.73
C LEU A 167 4.69 -3.92 -9.19
N ASN A 168 5.11 -5.16 -9.46
CA ASN A 168 5.21 -5.70 -10.82
C ASN A 168 3.86 -5.74 -11.53
N VAL A 169 2.78 -6.12 -10.82
CA VAL A 169 1.41 -6.05 -11.35
C VAL A 169 0.94 -4.61 -11.52
N ALA A 170 1.33 -3.70 -10.62
CA ALA A 170 0.90 -2.30 -10.69
C ALA A 170 1.55 -1.50 -11.84
N TYR A 171 2.69 -1.95 -12.36
CA TYR A 171 3.39 -1.33 -13.50
C TYR A 171 2.92 -1.86 -14.87
N HIS A 172 2.12 -2.93 -14.92
CA HIS A 172 1.61 -3.56 -16.14
C HIS A 172 0.10 -3.40 -16.30
#